data_AF-A0AAD1B9P2-F1
#
_entry.id   AF-A0AAD1B9P2-F1
#
_cell.length_a   1.000
_cell.length_b   1.000
_cell.length_c   1.000
_cell.angle_alpha   90.00
_cell.angle_beta   90.00
_cell.angle_gamma   90.00
#
_symmetry.space_group_name_H-M   'P 1'
#
loop_
_entity.id
_entity.type
_entity.pdbx_description
1 polymer ?
#
loop_
_entity_poly.entity_id
_entity_poly.type
_entity_poly.pdbx_seq_one_letter_code
_entity_poly.pdbx_strand_id
1 'polypeptide(L)'
;MSRISLATATPTTSLALVKFLHQRLGLSLSAAQGYLRRGAEGFFYSAKLFHNDHVQREQELRDILAFFNSAQVPLLIVETDPDEEWNGVAPEPLQDCTMPQEHLFNLLQAHEEGYQ
;
A
#
# COMPACT_ATOMS: atom_id res chain seq x y z
N MET A 1 12.09 -10.64 5.53
CA MET A 1 10.63 -10.39 5.56
C MET A 1 10.47 -8.90 5.41
N SER A 2 9.52 -8.44 4.62
CA SER A 2 9.42 -7.01 4.30
C SER A 2 8.02 -6.51 4.63
N ARG A 3 7.94 -5.28 5.14
CA ARG A 3 6.68 -4.55 5.28
C ARG A 3 6.49 -3.68 4.05
N ILE A 4 5.34 -3.82 3.40
CA ILE A 4 4.94 -2.96 2.29
C ILE A 4 3.92 -1.96 2.79
N SER A 5 4.22 -0.69 2.59
CA SER A 5 3.32 0.42 2.91
C SER A 5 2.97 1.21 1.66
N LEU A 6 1.71 1.60 1.54
CA LEU A 6 1.19 2.34 0.38
C LEU A 6 0.62 3.68 0.78
N ALA A 7 0.93 4.68 -0.04
CA ALA A 7 0.32 6.00 -0.02
C ALA A 7 0.02 6.46 -1.45
N THR A 8 -0.76 7.52 -1.61
CA THR A 8 -0.89 8.19 -2.92
C THR A 8 0.34 9.07 -3.16
N ALA A 9 0.92 9.07 -4.36
CA ALA A 9 2.09 9.92 -4.63
C ALA A 9 1.77 11.42 -4.51
N THR A 10 0.52 11.81 -4.79
CA THR A 10 0.03 13.19 -4.66
C THR A 10 -1.29 13.22 -3.89
N PRO A 11 -1.58 14.30 -3.13
CA PRO A 11 -2.87 14.48 -2.48
C PRO A 11 -4.07 14.32 -3.42
N THR A 12 -5.12 13.64 -2.97
CA THR A 12 -6.35 13.43 -3.73
C THR A 12 -7.60 13.49 -2.85
N THR A 13 -8.71 13.90 -3.46
CA THR A 13 -10.04 13.97 -2.82
C THR A 13 -11.06 13.06 -3.50
N SER A 14 -10.59 12.09 -4.31
CA SER A 14 -11.46 11.17 -5.05
C SER A 14 -12.35 10.35 -4.12
N LEU A 15 -13.67 10.56 -4.23
CA LEU A 15 -14.66 9.81 -3.46
C LEU A 15 -14.68 8.33 -3.84
N ALA A 16 -14.31 7.98 -5.07
CA ALA A 16 -14.19 6.59 -5.51
C ALA A 16 -13.09 5.86 -4.74
N LEU A 17 -11.92 6.49 -4.58
CA LEU A 17 -10.82 5.95 -3.78
C LEU A 17 -11.19 5.85 -2.29
N VAL A 18 -11.85 6.87 -1.73
CA VAL A 18 -12.32 6.83 -0.33
C VAL A 18 -13.23 5.64 -0.08
N LYS A 19 -14.21 5.41 -0.97
CA LYS A 19 -15.16 4.29 -0.85
C LYS A 19 -14.45 2.95 -0.99
N PHE A 20 -13.53 2.83 -1.95
CA PHE A 20 -12.74 1.63 -2.14
C PHE A 20 -11.93 1.30 -0.89
N LEU A 21 -11.17 2.25 -0.33
CA LEU A 21 -10.37 2.03 0.87
C LEU A 21 -11.23 1.68 2.09
N HIS A 22 -12.38 2.32 2.25
CA HIS A 22 -13.34 1.98 3.31
C HIS A 22 -13.83 0.52 3.20
N GLN A 23 -14.20 0.09 1.99
CA GLN A 23 -14.71 -1.26 1.76
C GLN A 23 -13.61 -2.33 1.84
N ARG A 24 -12.44 -2.06 1.25
CA ARG A 24 -11.37 -3.06 1.13
C ARG A 24 -10.57 -3.21 2.42
N LEU A 25 -10.32 -2.11 3.13
CA LEU A 25 -9.45 -2.07 4.32
C LEU A 25 -10.23 -1.87 5.63
N GLY A 26 -11.55 -1.68 5.58
CA GLY A 26 -12.37 -1.42 6.77
C GLY A 26 -12.11 -0.06 7.43
N LEU A 27 -11.38 0.84 6.77
CA LEU A 27 -11.11 2.19 7.29
C LEU A 27 -12.39 3.00 7.39
N SER A 28 -12.52 3.91 8.37
CA SER A 28 -13.61 4.87 8.32
C SER A 28 -13.47 5.79 7.09
N LEU A 29 -14.59 6.29 6.56
CA LEU A 29 -14.58 7.22 5.42
C LEU A 29 -13.72 8.46 5.71
N SER A 30 -13.75 8.97 6.94
CA SER A 30 -12.94 10.11 7.37
C SER A 30 -11.46 9.78 7.44
N ALA A 31 -11.08 8.59 7.90
CA ALA A 31 -9.68 8.16 7.91
C ALA A 31 -9.15 7.98 6.48
N ALA A 32 -9.88 7.27 5.63
CA ALA A 32 -9.52 7.09 4.22
C ALA A 32 -9.36 8.44 3.49
N GLN A 33 -10.30 9.37 3.68
CA GLN A 33 -10.19 10.72 3.15
C GLN A 33 -8.98 11.48 3.72
N GLY A 34 -8.70 11.30 5.02
CA GLY A 34 -7.56 11.91 5.69
C GLY A 34 -6.23 11.48 5.09
N TYR A 35 -6.02 10.18 4.87
CA TYR A 35 -4.80 9.66 4.25
C TYR A 35 -4.64 10.14 2.81
N LEU A 36 -5.69 10.03 1.99
CA LEU A 36 -5.65 10.46 0.59
C LEU A 36 -5.32 11.97 0.45
N ARG A 37 -5.82 12.80 1.37
CA ARG A 37 -5.50 14.24 1.40
C ARG A 37 -4.05 14.56 1.75
N ARG A 38 -3.34 13.64 2.42
CA ARG A 38 -1.93 13.81 2.79
C ARG A 38 -0.96 13.39 1.69
N GLY A 39 -1.43 12.72 0.62
CA GLY A 39 -0.54 12.32 -0.45
C GLY A 39 0.54 11.36 0.05
N ALA A 40 1.79 11.66 -0.26
CA ALA A 40 2.96 10.84 0.05
C ALA A 40 3.19 10.63 1.57
N GLU A 41 2.61 11.50 2.40
CA GLU A 41 2.70 11.43 3.87
C GLU A 41 1.56 10.62 4.50
N GLY A 42 0.57 10.20 3.70
CA GLY A 42 -0.66 9.55 4.16
C GLY A 42 -0.69 8.05 3.84
N PHE A 43 0.04 7.24 4.60
CA PHE A 43 0.03 5.79 4.40
C PHE A 43 -1.29 5.18 4.85
N PHE A 44 -2.12 4.79 3.88
CA PHE A 44 -3.44 4.20 4.12
C PHE A 44 -3.40 2.67 4.23
N TYR A 45 -2.28 2.05 3.86
CA TYR A 45 -2.08 0.61 3.91
C TYR A 45 -0.68 0.30 4.41
N SER A 46 -0.57 -0.72 5.26
CA SER A 46 0.70 -1.29 5.69
C SER A 46 0.51 -2.76 6.06
N ALA A 47 1.30 -3.66 5.48
CA ALA A 47 1.23 -5.08 5.79
C ALA A 47 2.62 -5.74 5.73
N LYS A 48 2.85 -6.70 6.63
CA LYS A 48 4.00 -7.63 6.53
C LYS A 48 3.67 -8.68 5.48
N LEU A 49 4.44 -8.73 4.41
CA LEU A 49 4.34 -9.82 3.43
C LEU A 49 5.01 -11.09 3.97
N PHE A 50 4.57 -12.25 3.47
CA PHE A 50 5.15 -13.57 3.78
C PHE A 50 5.01 -14.00 5.25
N HIS A 51 3.95 -13.53 5.91
CA HIS A 51 3.52 -14.04 7.22
C HIS A 51 2.35 -15.03 7.07
N ASN A 52 1.80 -15.53 8.18
CA ASN A 52 0.72 -16.52 8.17
C ASN A 52 -0.49 -16.11 7.29
N ASP A 53 -0.75 -14.80 7.15
CA ASP A 53 -1.86 -14.25 6.34
C ASP A 53 -1.45 -13.78 4.93
N HIS A 54 -0.31 -14.26 4.40
CA HIS A 54 0.27 -13.80 3.14
C HIS A 54 -0.73 -13.80 1.97
N VAL A 55 -1.52 -14.86 1.79
CA VAL A 55 -2.50 -14.95 0.69
C VAL A 55 -3.51 -13.80 0.73
N GLN A 56 -4.06 -13.47 1.90
CA GLN A 56 -5.03 -12.38 2.03
C GLN A 56 -4.36 -11.02 1.80
N ARG A 57 -3.16 -10.81 2.36
CA ARG A 57 -2.44 -9.53 2.23
C ARG A 57 -1.98 -9.29 0.79
N GLU A 58 -1.51 -10.32 0.10
CA GLU A 58 -1.17 -10.25 -1.31
C GLU A 58 -2.39 -9.93 -2.17
N GLN A 59 -3.55 -10.55 -1.90
CA GLN A 59 -4.77 -10.22 -2.63
C GLN A 59 -5.25 -8.78 -2.35
N GLU A 60 -5.19 -8.32 -1.10
CA GLU A 60 -5.49 -6.91 -0.75
C GLU A 60 -4.59 -5.95 -1.53
N LEU A 61 -3.30 -6.23 -1.54
CA LEU A 61 -2.31 -5.43 -2.24
C LEU A 61 -2.57 -5.41 -3.75
N ARG A 62 -2.82 -6.57 -4.38
CA ARG A 62 -3.15 -6.68 -5.82
C ARG A 62 -4.42 -5.89 -6.17
N ASP A 63 -5.44 -5.95 -5.33
CA ASP A 63 -6.69 -5.19 -5.56
C ASP A 63 -6.47 -3.68 -5.46
N ILE A 64 -5.66 -3.23 -4.50
CA ILE A 64 -5.29 -1.81 -4.38
C ILE A 64 -4.56 -1.37 -5.63
N LEU A 65 -3.52 -2.09 -6.05
CA LEU A 65 -2.75 -1.77 -7.25
C LEU A 65 -3.66 -1.71 -8.48
N ALA A 66 -4.52 -2.70 -8.68
CA ALA A 66 -5.45 -2.75 -9.81
C ALA A 66 -6.41 -1.55 -9.81
N PHE A 67 -7.02 -1.23 -8.66
CA PHE A 67 -7.97 -0.13 -8.57
C PHE A 67 -7.32 1.23 -8.83
N PHE A 68 -6.16 1.50 -8.22
CA PHE A 68 -5.45 2.77 -8.39
C PHE A 68 -4.87 2.93 -9.81
N ASN A 69 -4.36 1.84 -10.41
CA ASN A 69 -3.96 1.84 -11.83
C ASN A 69 -5.14 2.19 -12.74
N SER A 70 -6.31 1.58 -12.51
CA SER A 70 -7.52 1.87 -13.30
C SER A 70 -8.00 3.32 -13.14
N ALA A 71 -7.80 3.89 -11.95
CA ALA A 71 -8.11 5.29 -11.64
C ALA A 71 -7.02 6.27 -12.11
N GLN A 72 -5.92 5.78 -12.70
CA GLN A 72 -4.75 6.56 -13.11
C GLN A 72 -4.14 7.40 -11.97
N VAL A 73 -4.20 6.87 -10.74
CA VAL A 73 -3.67 7.54 -9.55
C VAL A 73 -2.34 6.90 -9.19
N PRO A 74 -1.22 7.65 -9.26
CA PRO A 74 0.09 7.10 -8.93
C PRO A 74 0.16 6.76 -7.44
N LEU A 75 0.68 5.57 -7.14
CA LEU A 75 0.95 5.11 -5.79
C LEU A 75 2.42 5.32 -5.44
N LEU A 76 2.63 5.70 -4.19
CA LEU A 76 3.91 5.63 -3.52
C LEU A 76 3.98 4.28 -2.80
N ILE A 77 5.01 3.50 -3.10
CA ILE A 77 5.21 2.17 -2.54
C ILE A 77 6.52 2.19 -1.78
N VAL A 78 6.47 1.76 -0.53
CA VAL A 78 7.60 1.81 0.38
C VAL A 78 7.82 0.43 1.00
N GLU A 79 9.06 -0.02 0.94
CA GLU A 79 9.55 -1.22 1.63
C GLU A 79 10.27 -0.84 2.90
N THR A 80 9.84 -1.40 4.03
CA THR A 80 10.49 -1.16 5.32
C THR A 80 10.72 -2.44 6.08
N ASP A 81 11.56 -2.33 7.11
CA ASP A 81 11.80 -3.42 8.03
C ASP A 81 10.49 -3.80 8.75
N PRO A 82 10.17 -5.11 8.88
CA PRO A 82 8.99 -5.60 9.58
C PRO A 82 8.97 -5.25 11.08
N ASP A 83 10.08 -4.85 11.67
CA ASP A 83 10.16 -4.44 13.08
C ASP A 83 9.98 -2.93 13.26
N GLU A 84 10.02 -2.15 12.17
CA GLU A 84 9.68 -0.72 12.19
C GLU A 84 8.16 -0.48 12.16
N GLU A 85 7.55 -0.23 13.32
CA GLU A 85 6.14 0.16 13.40
C GLU A 85 5.92 1.63 13.00
N TRP A 86 5.15 1.85 11.93
CA TRP A 86 4.76 3.19 11.48
C TRP A 86 3.28 3.43 11.78
N ASN A 87 2.99 4.47 12.56
CA ASN A 87 1.62 4.89 12.90
C ASN A 87 0.93 5.69 11.79
N GLY A 88 1.10 5.27 10.53
CA GLY A 88 0.53 5.94 9.35
C GLY A 88 1.24 7.24 8.92
N VAL A 89 2.47 7.46 9.41
CA VAL A 89 3.36 8.55 9.00
C VAL A 89 4.70 7.93 8.64
N ALA A 90 5.33 8.39 7.56
CA ALA A 90 6.64 7.92 7.16
C ALA A 90 7.79 8.60 7.93
N PRO A 91 8.88 7.87 8.26
CA PRO A 91 10.19 8.42 8.51
C PRO A 91 10.77 9.03 7.24
N GLU A 92 11.52 10.11 7.46
CA GLU A 92 12.32 10.75 6.44
C GLU A 92 13.76 10.25 6.49
N PRO A 93 14.44 10.06 5.34
CA PRO A 93 13.95 10.28 3.98
C PRO A 93 13.36 9.01 3.33
N LEU A 94 12.11 9.11 2.83
CA LEU A 94 11.40 8.05 2.11
C LEU A 94 12.11 7.54 0.84
N GLN A 95 12.97 8.36 0.23
CA GLN A 95 13.60 8.09 -1.07
C GLN A 95 14.42 6.79 -1.08
N ASP A 96 15.05 6.44 0.04
CA ASP A 96 15.86 5.22 0.16
C ASP A 96 15.00 3.96 0.35
N CYS A 97 13.73 4.14 0.73
CA CYS A 97 12.78 3.05 0.98
C CYS A 97 11.73 2.90 -0.13
N THR A 98 11.69 3.81 -1.12
CA THR A 98 10.73 3.72 -2.23
C THR A 98 11.10 2.64 -3.23
N MET A 99 10.10 1.89 -3.66
CA MET A 99 10.24 0.91 -4.74
C MET A 99 9.27 1.21 -5.90
N PRO A 100 9.64 0.89 -7.15
CA PRO A 100 8.71 0.98 -8.26
C PRO A 100 7.69 -0.17 -8.21
N GLN A 101 6.50 0.08 -8.74
CA GLN A 101 5.39 -0.89 -8.74
C GLN A 101 5.74 -2.20 -9.45
N GLU A 102 6.57 -2.16 -10.49
CA GLU A 102 7.08 -3.35 -11.18
C GLU A 102 7.89 -4.27 -10.26
N HIS A 103 8.67 -3.69 -9.33
CA HIS A 103 9.45 -4.44 -8.37
C HIS A 103 8.50 -5.18 -7.41
N LEU A 104 7.47 -4.50 -6.92
CA LEU A 104 6.45 -5.14 -6.07
C LEU A 104 5.74 -6.29 -6.80
N PHE A 105 5.37 -6.10 -8.07
CA PHE A 105 4.78 -7.19 -8.87
C PHE A 105 5.72 -8.38 -9.04
N ASN A 106 7.01 -8.14 -9.27
CA ASN A 106 8.00 -9.21 -9.40
C ASN A 106 8.18 -9.96 -8.07
N LEU A 107 8.18 -9.24 -6.93
CA LEU A 107 8.23 -9.86 -5.59
C LEU A 107 7.02 -10.76 -5.33
N LEU A 108 5.82 -10.29 -5.70
CA LEU A 108 4.59 -11.06 -5.55
C LEU A 108 4.57 -12.31 -6.45
N GLN A 109 5.10 -12.23 -7.68
CA GLN A 109 5.18 -13.38 -8.59
C GLN A 109 6.25 -14.40 -8.18
N ALA A 110 7.44 -13.95 -7.77
CA ALA A 110 8.53 -14.84 -7.36
C ALA A 110 8.15 -15.73 -6.18
N HIS A 111 7.28 -15.24 -5.29
CA HIS A 111 6.76 -16.03 -4.18
C HIS A 111 5.65 -17.00 -4.61
N GLU A 112 4.83 -16.65 -5.60
CA GLU A 112 3.79 -17.52 -6.17
C GLU A 112 4.40 -18.81 -6.79
N GLU A 113 5.59 -18.69 -7.40
CA GLU A 113 6.33 -19.83 -7.98
C GLU A 113 7.01 -20.74 -6.94
N GLY A 114 7.24 -20.25 -5.72
CA GLY A 114 7.89 -21.00 -4.64
C GLY A 114 6.95 -21.93 -3.84
N TYR A 115 5.64 -21.89 -4.13
CA TYR A 115 4.61 -22.72 -3.49
C TYR A 115 4.15 -23.91 -4.35
N GLN A 116 4.83 -24.20 -5.48
CA GLN A 116 4.64 -25.44 -6.25
C GLN A 116 5.49 -26.58 -5.71
#